data_AF-A0A1M5IYC9-F1
#
_entry.id   AF-A0A1M5IYC9-F1
#
_cell.length_a   1.000
_cell.length_b   1.000
_cell.length_c   1.000
_cell.angle_alpha   90.00
_cell.angle_beta   90.00
_cell.angle_gamma   90.00
#
_symmetry.space_group_name_H-M   'P 1'
#
loop_
_entity.id
_entity.type
_entity.pdbx_description
1 polymer ?
#
loop_
_entity_poly.entity_id
_entity_poly.type
_entity_poly.pdbx_seq_one_letter_code
_entity_poly.pdbx_strand_id
1 'polypeptide(L)'
;MSCGGLQTLEVASDPRVSTVVVCNSGILADTTKRLSGMPGLTKDHLQKLHTPTLYLLEGEKDIAYKNGMDDYRRIDHVPVYVANMDVGHGGTYSQPQEGEFAKVATAWYKWQLKGDQEAGKLFAGAHPGLSQSPACVLKRRINL
;
A
#
# COMPACT_ATOMS: atom_id res chain seq x y z
N MET A 1 -6.19 -6.45 5.71
CA MET A 1 -4.94 -6.40 6.50
C MET A 1 -4.21 -7.73 6.33
N SER A 2 -2.89 -7.77 6.23
CA SER A 2 -2.09 -9.00 6.19
C SER A 2 -2.50 -9.95 5.05
N CYS A 3 -3.12 -11.11 5.32
CA CYS A 3 -3.58 -12.04 4.28
C CYS A 3 -4.53 -11.38 3.26
N GLY A 4 -5.38 -10.46 3.71
CA GLY A 4 -6.26 -9.70 2.82
C GLY A 4 -5.49 -8.84 1.81
N GLY A 5 -4.29 -8.38 2.13
CA GLY A 5 -3.44 -7.66 1.16
C GLY A 5 -2.92 -8.55 0.04
N LEU A 6 -2.67 -9.83 0.31
CA LEU A 6 -2.34 -10.81 -0.73
C LEU A 6 -3.56 -11.10 -1.60
N GLN A 7 -4.74 -11.24 -1.00
CA GLN A 7 -5.99 -11.43 -1.75
C GLN A 7 -6.29 -10.21 -2.65
N THR A 8 -6.02 -9.01 -2.14
CA THR A 8 -6.10 -7.79 -2.96
C THR A 8 -5.17 -7.88 -4.18
N LEU A 9 -3.91 -8.27 -3.99
CA LEU A 9 -2.95 -8.39 -5.09
C LEU A 9 -3.28 -9.53 -6.07
N GLU A 10 -3.93 -10.59 -5.61
CA GLU A 10 -4.41 -11.69 -6.45
C GLU A 10 -5.46 -11.22 -7.46
N VAL A 11 -6.38 -10.35 -7.04
CA VAL A 11 -7.48 -9.85 -7.89
C VAL A 11 -7.14 -8.53 -8.61
N ALA A 12 -6.05 -7.87 -8.24
CA ALA A 12 -5.70 -6.52 -8.73
C ALA A 12 -5.46 -6.44 -10.25
N SER A 13 -5.29 -7.58 -10.94
CA SER A 13 -5.19 -7.63 -12.39
C SER A 13 -6.53 -7.48 -13.12
N ASP A 14 -7.66 -7.55 -12.41
CA ASP A 14 -8.98 -7.36 -13.01
C ASP A 14 -9.11 -5.94 -13.59
N PRO A 15 -9.46 -5.78 -14.88
CA PRO A 15 -9.48 -4.48 -15.55
C PRO A 15 -10.52 -3.50 -14.98
N ARG A 16 -11.44 -3.96 -14.14
CA ARG A 16 -12.45 -3.12 -13.47
C ARG A 16 -11.91 -2.45 -12.20
N VAL A 17 -10.79 -2.93 -11.66
CA VAL A 17 -10.12 -2.32 -10.50
C VAL A 17 -9.48 -1.01 -10.97
N SER A 18 -9.80 0.12 -10.33
CA SER A 18 -9.26 1.43 -10.68
C SER A 18 -8.11 1.89 -9.78
N THR A 19 -7.94 1.26 -8.62
CA THR A 19 -6.82 1.51 -7.69
C THR A 19 -6.70 0.36 -6.69
N VAL A 20 -5.51 0.20 -6.12
CA VAL A 20 -5.19 -0.85 -5.16
C VAL A 20 -4.68 -0.25 -3.86
N VAL A 21 -5.17 -0.77 -2.72
CA VAL A 21 -4.62 -0.45 -1.39
C VAL A 21 -4.25 -1.75 -0.68
N VAL A 22 -2.96 -1.92 -0.41
CA VAL A 22 -2.40 -3.07 0.31
C VAL A 22 -2.06 -2.63 1.73
N CYS A 23 -2.75 -3.20 2.72
CA CYS A 23 -2.52 -2.86 4.13
C CYS A 23 -1.82 -3.99 4.88
N ASN A 24 -0.71 -3.64 5.54
CA ASN A 24 0.07 -4.52 6.41
C ASN A 24 0.55 -5.79 5.71
N SER A 25 0.95 -5.66 4.45
CA SER A 25 1.14 -6.81 3.58
C SER A 25 2.12 -6.55 2.44
N GLY A 26 2.41 -7.63 1.71
CA GLY A 26 3.20 -7.68 0.50
C GLY A 26 3.44 -9.14 0.14
N ILE A 27 3.72 -9.42 -1.14
CA ILE A 27 3.95 -10.80 -1.61
C ILE A 27 5.16 -11.38 -0.87
N LEU A 28 5.05 -12.63 -0.41
CA LEU A 28 6.18 -13.31 0.21
C LEU A 28 7.25 -13.61 -0.85
N ALA A 29 8.51 -13.24 -0.57
CA ALA A 29 9.62 -13.64 -1.43
C ALA A 29 9.91 -15.15 -1.34
N ASP A 30 9.70 -15.73 -0.16
CA ASP A 30 9.86 -17.15 0.11
C ASP A 30 8.48 -17.80 0.31
N THR A 31 8.02 -18.52 -0.72
CA THR A 31 6.70 -19.17 -0.73
C THR A 31 6.60 -20.33 0.27
N THR A 32 7.70 -20.81 0.84
CA THR A 32 7.67 -21.87 1.87
C THR A 32 7.15 -21.38 3.22
N LYS A 33 7.24 -20.06 3.47
CA LYS A 33 6.71 -19.41 4.68
C LYS A 33 5.22 -19.11 4.63
N ARG A 34 4.55 -19.54 3.56
CA ARG A 34 3.12 -19.34 3.36
C ARG A 34 2.32 -20.22 4.33
N LEU A 35 1.43 -19.61 5.10
CA LEU A 35 0.48 -20.34 5.93
C LEU A 35 -0.63 -20.96 5.06
N SER A 36 -1.24 -22.05 5.55
CA SER A 36 -2.39 -22.66 4.88
C SER A 36 -3.52 -21.63 4.67
N GLY A 37 -4.10 -21.61 3.47
CA GLY A 37 -5.17 -20.67 3.09
C GLY A 37 -4.70 -19.30 2.57
N MET A 38 -3.40 -19.00 2.59
CA MET A 38 -2.89 -17.78 1.93
C MET A 38 -2.79 -17.96 0.41
N PRO A 39 -3.08 -16.92 -0.40
CA PRO A 39 -2.90 -16.95 -1.85
C PRO A 39 -1.49 -17.38 -2.27
N GLY A 40 -1.40 -18.18 -3.34
CA GLY A 40 -0.13 -18.67 -3.89
C GLY A 40 0.58 -17.69 -4.81
N LEU A 41 0.69 -16.43 -4.39
CA LEU A 41 1.29 -15.39 -5.21
C LEU A 41 2.81 -15.51 -5.26
N THR A 42 3.35 -15.33 -6.47
CA THR A 42 4.77 -15.05 -6.72
C THR A 42 4.95 -13.58 -7.06
N LYS A 43 6.18 -13.08 -6.95
CA LYS A 43 6.51 -11.66 -7.25
C LYS A 43 6.17 -11.22 -8.67
N ASP A 44 6.08 -12.16 -9.61
CA ASP A 44 5.68 -11.86 -10.99
C ASP A 44 4.22 -11.35 -11.10
N HIS A 45 3.38 -11.58 -10.09
CA HIS A 45 2.03 -11.02 -10.05
C HIS A 45 2.00 -9.50 -10.00
N LEU A 46 3.07 -8.86 -9.48
CA LEU A 46 3.17 -7.40 -9.39
C LEU A 46 3.15 -6.76 -10.79
N GLN A 47 3.67 -7.44 -11.81
CA GLN A 47 3.68 -6.96 -13.20
C GLN A 47 2.28 -6.89 -13.81
N LYS A 48 1.29 -7.56 -13.20
CA LYS A 48 -0.10 -7.54 -13.66
C LYS A 48 -0.90 -6.35 -13.12
N LEU A 49 -0.34 -5.57 -12.19
CA LEU A 49 -0.97 -4.34 -11.72
C LEU A 49 -1.11 -3.37 -12.89
N HIS A 50 -2.27 -2.74 -13.03
CA HIS A 50 -2.53 -1.79 -14.12
C HIS A 50 -3.00 -0.42 -13.60
N THR A 51 -3.06 -0.25 -12.28
CA THR A 51 -3.62 0.94 -11.62
C THR A 51 -2.73 1.51 -10.53
N PRO A 52 -2.91 2.80 -10.16
CA PRO A 52 -2.22 3.39 -9.03
C PRO A 52 -2.40 2.56 -7.75
N THR A 53 -1.29 2.30 -7.06
CA THR A 53 -1.23 1.39 -5.91
C THR A 53 -0.67 2.09 -4.67
N LEU A 54 -1.33 1.91 -3.53
CA LEU A 54 -0.86 2.36 -2.22
C LEU A 54 -0.56 1.16 -1.31
N TYR A 55 0.61 1.19 -0.68
CA TYR A 55 0.98 0.32 0.43
C TYR A 55 0.90 1.09 1.75
N LEU A 56 0.10 0.61 2.70
CA LEU A 56 0.10 1.04 4.09
C LEU A 56 0.91 0.03 4.90
N LEU A 57 1.98 0.49 5.54
CA LEU A 57 3.03 -0.33 6.14
C LEU A 57 3.37 0.14 7.57
N GLU A 58 3.84 -0.79 8.41
CA GLU A 58 3.87 -0.64 9.88
C GLU A 58 5.27 -0.55 10.52
N GLY A 59 6.23 0.11 9.85
CA GLY A 59 7.59 0.31 10.36
C GLY A 59 8.52 -0.88 10.10
N GLU A 60 9.82 -0.67 10.18
CA GLU A 60 10.82 -1.63 9.69
C GLU A 60 10.87 -2.96 10.48
N LYS A 61 10.36 -2.96 11.71
CA LYS A 61 10.29 -4.14 12.58
C LYS A 61 9.07 -5.01 12.29
N ASP A 62 8.11 -4.51 11.53
CA ASP A 62 6.93 -5.28 11.15
C ASP A 62 7.27 -6.45 10.22
N ILE A 63 6.54 -7.56 10.38
CA ILE A 63 6.77 -8.80 9.64
C ILE A 63 6.49 -8.66 8.13
N ALA A 64 5.59 -7.78 7.74
CA ALA A 64 5.19 -7.55 6.36
C ALA A 64 5.96 -6.40 5.69
N TYR A 65 6.59 -5.51 6.47
CA TYR A 65 7.34 -4.35 5.95
C TYR A 65 8.31 -4.73 4.83
N LYS A 66 9.14 -5.76 5.05
CA LYS A 66 10.13 -6.20 4.05
C LYS A 66 9.47 -6.69 2.76
N ASN A 67 8.31 -7.36 2.88
CA ASN A 67 7.57 -7.86 1.72
C ASN A 67 6.97 -6.72 0.91
N GLY A 68 6.26 -5.78 1.56
CA GLY A 68 5.66 -4.63 0.89
C GLY A 68 6.70 -3.68 0.29
N MET A 69 7.84 -3.47 0.97
CA MET A 69 8.93 -2.68 0.41
C MET A 69 9.64 -3.39 -0.76
N ASP A 70 9.72 -4.71 -0.77
CA ASP A 70 10.20 -5.46 -1.95
C ASP A 70 9.21 -5.35 -3.12
N ASP A 71 7.89 -5.42 -2.86
CA ASP A 71 6.88 -5.19 -3.89
C ASP A 71 7.03 -3.80 -4.51
N TYR A 72 7.09 -2.75 -3.67
CA TYR A 72 7.30 -1.37 -4.11
C TYR A 72 8.54 -1.22 -5.01
N ARG A 73 9.65 -1.92 -4.71
CA ARG A 73 10.86 -1.85 -5.52
C ARG A 73 10.69 -2.46 -6.91
N ARG A 74 9.84 -3.48 -7.03
CA ARG A 74 9.60 -4.26 -8.27
C ARG A 74 8.51 -3.70 -9.16
N ILE A 75 7.64 -2.84 -8.64
CA ILE A 75 6.59 -2.17 -9.41
C ILE A 75 7.17 -0.92 -10.06
N ASP A 76 7.38 -0.92 -11.37
CA ASP A 76 8.01 0.15 -12.13
C ASP A 76 7.25 0.54 -13.40
N HIS A 77 5.97 0.15 -13.52
CA HIS A 77 5.12 0.40 -14.68
C HIS A 77 3.81 1.12 -14.34
N VAL A 78 3.45 1.24 -13.06
CA VAL A 78 2.30 2.03 -12.57
C VAL A 78 2.72 2.94 -11.41
N PRO A 79 2.01 4.05 -11.14
CA PRO A 79 2.27 4.86 -9.94
C PRO A 79 2.10 4.03 -8.67
N VAL A 80 3.14 3.99 -7.83
CA VAL A 80 3.12 3.26 -6.57
C VAL A 80 3.59 4.13 -5.42
N TYR A 81 2.85 4.07 -4.31
CA TYR A 81 3.07 4.87 -3.11
C TYR A 81 3.19 3.93 -1.90
N VAL A 82 4.04 4.30 -0.96
CA VAL A 82 4.15 3.67 0.36
C VAL A 82 3.98 4.76 1.39
N ALA A 83 2.99 4.60 2.26
CA ALA A 83 2.87 5.35 3.50
C ALA A 83 3.22 4.42 4.66
N ASN A 84 4.39 4.64 5.25
CA ASN A 84 4.94 3.80 6.30
C ASN A 84 4.91 4.51 7.65
N MET A 85 4.33 3.88 8.67
CA MET A 85 4.19 4.43 10.02
C MET A 85 4.68 3.40 11.04
N ASP A 86 5.46 3.80 12.04
CA ASP A 86 6.00 2.87 13.06
C ASP A 86 4.96 2.57 14.15
N VAL A 87 3.96 1.75 13.80
CA VAL A 87 2.79 1.46 14.64
C VAL A 87 2.59 -0.04 14.94
N GLY A 88 3.51 -0.89 14.43
CA GLY A 88 3.45 -2.35 14.58
C GLY A 88 2.33 -3.02 13.78
N HIS A 89 2.36 -4.35 13.66
CA HIS A 89 1.52 -5.10 12.70
C HIS A 89 0.02 -4.83 12.79
N GLY A 90 -0.47 -4.44 13.97
CA GLY A 90 -1.87 -4.08 14.20
C GLY A 90 -2.27 -2.71 13.65
N GLY A 91 -1.38 -1.96 13.01
CA GLY A 91 -1.67 -0.66 12.42
C GLY A 91 -2.24 0.34 13.44
N THR A 92 -3.01 1.31 12.93
CA THR A 92 -3.77 2.25 13.78
C THR A 92 -5.24 1.85 13.96
N TYR A 93 -5.63 0.62 13.59
CA TYR A 93 -7.02 0.18 13.53
C TYR A 93 -7.77 0.23 14.87
N SER A 94 -7.07 0.04 15.99
CA SER A 94 -7.65 0.10 17.34
C SER A 94 -7.78 1.52 17.89
N GLN A 95 -7.24 2.52 17.19
CA GLN A 95 -7.35 3.93 17.60
C GLN A 95 -8.75 4.47 17.26
N PRO A 96 -9.22 5.53 17.95
CA PRO A 96 -10.46 6.19 17.58
C PRO A 96 -10.45 6.61 16.10
N GLN A 97 -11.52 6.27 15.36
CA GLN A 97 -11.64 6.51 13.92
C GLN A 97 -10.46 5.92 13.13
N GLU A 98 -9.93 4.78 13.61
CA GLU A 98 -8.88 3.98 12.99
C GLU A 98 -7.57 4.76 12.72
N GLY A 99 -7.39 5.92 13.37
CA GLY A 99 -6.16 6.71 13.39
C GLY A 99 -5.65 7.18 12.02
N GLU A 100 -4.33 7.27 11.90
CA GLU A 100 -3.67 7.79 10.69
C GLU A 100 -3.90 6.91 9.45
N PHE A 101 -4.06 5.59 9.59
CA PHE A 101 -4.34 4.71 8.46
C PHE A 101 -5.65 5.07 7.77
N ALA A 102 -6.71 5.36 8.53
CA ALA A 102 -7.99 5.77 7.96
C ALA A 102 -7.90 7.12 7.25
N LYS A 103 -7.16 8.09 7.80
CA LYS A 103 -6.96 9.39 7.14
C LYS A 103 -6.27 9.22 5.78
N VAL A 104 -5.18 8.44 5.75
CA VAL A 104 -4.43 8.18 4.51
C VAL A 104 -5.27 7.38 3.51
N ALA A 105 -5.88 6.27 3.93
CA ALA A 105 -6.72 5.46 3.05
C ALA A 105 -7.90 6.26 2.47
N THR A 106 -8.57 7.06 3.30
CA THR A 106 -9.70 7.90 2.87
C THR A 106 -9.27 8.94 1.84
N ALA A 107 -8.16 9.63 2.08
CA ALA A 107 -7.62 10.60 1.12
C ALA A 107 -7.24 9.92 -0.21
N TRP A 108 -6.66 8.72 -0.14
CA TRP A 108 -6.34 7.94 -1.34
C TRP A 108 -7.58 7.61 -2.16
N TYR A 109 -8.64 7.09 -1.52
CA TYR A 109 -9.89 6.78 -2.20
C TYR A 109 -10.59 8.01 -2.76
N LYS A 110 -10.62 9.13 -2.02
CA LYS A 110 -11.16 10.39 -2.55
C LYS A 110 -10.41 10.84 -3.80
N TRP A 111 -9.08 10.77 -3.76
CA TRP A 111 -8.27 11.17 -4.89
C TRP A 111 -8.47 10.26 -6.10
N GLN A 112 -8.30 8.95 -5.93
CA GLN A 112 -8.31 7.98 -7.03
C GLN A 112 -9.72 7.67 -7.56
N LEU A 113 -10.74 7.63 -6.69
CA LEU A 113 -12.10 7.23 -7.07
C LEU A 113 -13.05 8.41 -7.29
N LYS A 114 -12.75 9.58 -6.74
CA LYS A 114 -13.60 10.78 -6.86
C LYS A 114 -12.90 11.96 -7.54
N GLY A 115 -11.63 11.82 -7.92
CA GLY A 115 -10.87 12.90 -8.57
C GLY A 115 -10.56 14.08 -7.65
N ASP A 116 -10.68 13.91 -6.33
CA ASP A 116 -10.47 14.97 -5.35
C ASP A 116 -8.99 15.40 -5.31
N GLN A 117 -8.70 16.55 -5.93
CA GLN A 117 -7.34 17.09 -6.03
C GLN A 117 -6.82 17.61 -4.69
N GLU A 118 -7.71 18.08 -3.81
CA GLU A 118 -7.31 18.52 -2.46
C GLU A 118 -6.84 17.31 -1.63
N ALA A 119 -7.56 16.19 -1.71
CA ALA A 119 -7.10 14.93 -1.12
C ALA A 119 -5.79 14.43 -1.75
N GLY A 120 -5.61 14.61 -3.06
CA GLY A 120 -4.41 14.24 -3.79
C GLY A 120 -3.13 14.96 -3.32
N LYS A 121 -3.24 16.19 -2.79
CA LYS A 121 -2.09 16.93 -2.19
C LYS A 121 -1.45 16.20 -1.02
N LEU A 122 -2.13 15.24 -0.40
CA LEU A 122 -1.55 14.40 0.63
C LEU A 122 -0.40 13.52 0.09
N PHE A 123 -0.46 13.12 -1.18
CA PHE A 123 0.47 12.17 -1.83
C PHE A 123 1.33 12.80 -2.94
N ALA A 124 0.79 13.78 -3.65
CA ALA A 124 1.35 14.35 -4.87
C ALA A 124 1.86 15.79 -4.69
N GLY A 125 2.50 16.33 -5.73
CA GLY A 125 3.08 17.67 -5.73
C GLY A 125 4.53 17.74 -5.23
N ALA A 126 5.10 18.96 -5.26
CA ALA A 126 6.49 19.23 -4.84
C ALA A 126 6.71 18.97 -3.34
N HIS A 127 5.70 19.30 -2.52
CA HIS A 127 5.71 19.10 -1.07
C HIS A 127 4.43 18.38 -0.63
N PRO A 128 4.33 17.04 -0.82
CA PRO A 128 3.16 16.28 -0.38
C PRO A 128 2.88 16.47 1.11
N GLY A 129 1.61 16.41 1.50
CA GLY A 129 1.24 16.48 2.92
C GLY A 129 1.94 15.41 3.76
N LEU A 130 2.06 14.18 3.26
CA LEU A 130 2.70 13.09 4.00
C LEU A 130 4.21 13.25 4.17
N SER A 131 4.91 13.98 3.30
CA SER A 131 6.35 14.22 3.50
C SER A 131 6.63 15.20 4.65
N GLN A 132 5.60 15.89 5.14
CA GLN A 132 5.68 16.81 6.28
C GLN A 132 5.16 16.18 7.57
N SER A 133 4.61 14.97 7.50
CA SER A 133 4.05 14.26 8.66
C SER A 133 5.18 13.69 9.52
N PRO A 134 5.18 13.93 10.84
CA PRO A 134 6.11 13.26 11.75
C PRO A 134 5.76 11.78 11.97
N ALA A 135 4.52 11.37 11.64
CA ALA A 135 4.02 10.02 11.88
C ALA A 135 4.22 9.07 10.70
N CYS A 136 4.49 9.60 9.49
CA CYS A 136 4.49 8.83 8.26
C CYS A 136 5.70 9.18 7.39
N VAL A 137 6.37 8.14 6.90
CA VAL A 137 7.39 8.26 5.85
C VAL A 137 6.76 7.89 4.51
N LEU A 138 6.66 8.87 3.61
CA LEU A 138 6.19 8.68 2.24
C LEU A 138 7.33 8.23 1.33
N LYS A 139 7.13 7.14 0.59
CA LYS A 139 7.90 6.81 -0.63
C LYS A 139 6.94 6.75 -1.81
N ARG A 140 7.41 7.15 -2.98
CA ARG A 140 6.61 7.11 -4.20
C ARG A 140 7.49 6.91 -5.43
N ARG A 141 6.98 6.14 -6.37
CA ARG A 141 7.50 6.02 -7.73
C ARG A 141 6.35 6.37 -8.66
N ILE A 142 6.52 7.49 -9.33
CA ILE A 142 5.56 8.03 -10.30
C ILE A 142 6.34 8.03 -11.59
N ASN A 143 6.07 7.08 -12.48
CA ASN A 143 6.70 7.11 -13.79
C ASN A 143 6.24 8.39 -14.50
N LEU A 144 7.21 9.17 -14.96
CA LEU A 144 7.02 10.27 -15.90
C LEU A 144 7.12 9.73 -17.32
#